data_AF-A0A2H6FWD4-F1
#
_entry.id   AF-A0A2H6FWD4-F1
#
_cell.length_a   1.000
_cell.length_b   1.000
_cell.length_c   1.000
_cell.angle_alpha   90.00
_cell.angle_beta   90.00
_cell.angle_gamma   90.00
#
_symmetry.space_group_name_H-M   'P 1'
#
loop_
_entity.id
_entity.type
_entity.pdbx_description
1 polymer ?
#
loop_
_entity_poly.entity_id
_entity_poly.type
_entity_poly.pdbx_seq_one_letter_code
_entity_poly.pdbx_strand_id
1 'polypeptide(L)'
;MKLSDFIILSAEKALKLQDNNGSFPPGHNGPYHDPETPVRNSGHWLITFAKCFSLTGKSVFRERVVGAGKYLMSKTARPYGHSFHHRNKNNKDRCNGLIGQAWTIEAIAQAAMTLEDESYSDLAEDVFFQHPFNEELGLWHCLEIDGRILKIDETFNHQLWFAACSSLVSGRKKTEAMRRICRFLDLVPVNMAFLKNGLICHSIEGRLKEHIQRESHFIAKVWRKAVGIKAALKTGGDGIQNIYIKSAGYHAFNLYAFALLKQQAPDHAFWRSQTFRKALKYLLSDEFKQGMESNIYGFPYNPPGFEVPFALGLIENIDRTNIIKISQWWLAEQIRRCYSMETGQMDRNTEDPATLTARIYEATRLPDLDLDIQ
;
A
#
# COMPACT_ATOMS: atom_id res chain seq x y z
N MET A 1 -11.01 -18.82 17.29
CA MET A 1 -10.45 -19.27 15.99
C MET A 1 -9.03 -18.72 15.89
N LYS A 2 -8.04 -19.44 15.35
CA LYS A 2 -6.71 -18.84 15.12
C LYS A 2 -6.71 -17.95 13.89
N LEU A 3 -5.82 -16.96 13.83
CA LEU A 3 -5.69 -16.10 12.65
C LEU A 3 -5.30 -16.91 11.41
N SER A 4 -4.44 -17.91 11.58
CA SER A 4 -4.09 -18.86 10.52
C SER A 4 -5.32 -19.58 9.97
N ASP A 5 -6.23 -20.07 10.83
CA ASP A 5 -7.49 -20.70 10.42
C ASP A 5 -8.36 -19.75 9.61
N PHE A 6 -8.48 -18.48 10.05
CA PHE A 6 -9.25 -17.45 9.34
C PHE A 6 -8.69 -17.19 7.93
N ILE A 7 -7.37 -17.08 7.79
CA ILE A 7 -6.71 -16.86 6.50
C ILE A 7 -6.92 -18.08 5.58
N ILE A 8 -6.76 -19.29 6.10
CA ILE A 8 -6.96 -20.54 5.35
C ILE A 8 -8.42 -20.65 4.90
N LEU A 9 -9.39 -20.42 5.79
CA LEU A 9 -10.81 -20.46 5.45
C LEU A 9 -11.15 -19.47 4.32
N SER A 10 -10.65 -18.24 4.42
CA SER A 10 -10.87 -17.21 3.39
C SER A 10 -10.25 -17.62 2.05
N ALA A 11 -9.03 -18.18 2.06
CA ALA A 11 -8.37 -18.68 0.86
C ALA A 11 -9.11 -19.87 0.23
N GLU A 12 -9.60 -20.82 1.02
CA GLU A 12 -10.38 -21.96 0.54
C GLU A 12 -11.66 -21.50 -0.18
N LYS A 13 -12.34 -20.48 0.36
CA LYS A 13 -13.52 -19.87 -0.29
C LYS A 13 -13.16 -19.14 -1.59
N ALA A 14 -11.96 -18.57 -1.66
CA ALA A 14 -11.47 -17.84 -2.82
C ALA A 14 -10.92 -18.74 -3.95
N LEU A 15 -10.72 -20.05 -3.73
CA LEU A 15 -10.22 -20.98 -4.76
C LEU A 15 -11.04 -20.91 -6.06
N LYS A 16 -12.37 -20.79 -5.94
CA LYS A 16 -13.31 -20.72 -7.07
C LYS A 16 -13.35 -19.36 -7.78
N LEU A 17 -12.68 -18.34 -7.23
CA LEU A 17 -12.68 -16.98 -7.78
C LEU A 17 -11.60 -16.77 -8.84
N GLN A 18 -10.58 -17.63 -8.88
CA GLN A 18 -9.53 -17.51 -9.91
C GLN A 18 -10.09 -17.95 -11.26
N ASP A 19 -9.99 -17.07 -12.25
CA ASP A 19 -10.37 -17.34 -13.62
C ASP A 19 -9.33 -18.25 -14.32
N ASN A 20 -9.69 -18.84 -15.45
CA ASN A 20 -8.86 -19.74 -16.25
C ASN A 20 -7.55 -19.08 -16.73
N ASN A 21 -7.53 -17.76 -16.87
CA ASN A 21 -6.33 -16.99 -17.22
C ASN A 21 -5.40 -16.72 -16.01
N GLY A 22 -5.79 -17.15 -14.81
CA GLY A 22 -5.04 -16.97 -13.56
C GLY A 22 -5.40 -15.71 -12.75
N SER A 23 -6.22 -14.81 -13.30
CA SER A 23 -6.61 -13.56 -12.65
C SER A 23 -7.72 -13.74 -11.60
N PHE A 24 -7.84 -12.76 -10.71
CA PHE A 24 -8.92 -12.65 -9.72
C PHE A 24 -9.82 -11.44 -10.00
N PRO A 25 -11.09 -11.43 -9.52
CA PRO A 25 -12.02 -10.35 -9.81
C PRO A 25 -11.46 -8.95 -9.46
N PRO A 26 -11.61 -7.97 -10.37
CA PRO A 26 -11.21 -6.59 -10.10
C PRO A 26 -12.15 -5.95 -9.06
N GLY A 27 -11.70 -4.84 -8.47
CA GLY A 27 -12.54 -3.95 -7.69
C GLY A 27 -12.72 -2.59 -8.35
N HIS A 28 -13.01 -1.58 -7.53
CA HIS A 28 -13.16 -0.20 -7.98
C HIS A 28 -12.47 0.83 -7.05
N ASN A 29 -11.45 0.38 -6.33
CA ASN A 29 -10.69 1.19 -5.38
C ASN A 29 -11.59 1.85 -4.30
N GLY A 30 -12.56 1.12 -3.75
CA GLY A 30 -13.43 1.62 -2.68
C GLY A 30 -14.07 2.98 -2.99
N PRO A 31 -13.91 4.01 -2.11
CA PRO A 31 -14.65 5.27 -2.20
C PRO A 31 -14.26 6.15 -3.41
N TYR A 32 -13.26 5.76 -4.21
CA TYR A 32 -12.88 6.50 -5.42
C TYR A 32 -13.67 6.09 -6.67
N HIS A 33 -14.27 4.89 -6.65
CA HIS A 33 -14.94 4.27 -7.80
C HIS A 33 -14.12 4.39 -9.10
N ASP A 34 -12.82 4.07 -8.99
CA ASP A 34 -11.93 3.96 -10.15
C ASP A 34 -12.03 2.53 -10.67
N PRO A 35 -12.55 2.26 -11.89
CA PRO A 35 -12.63 0.90 -12.41
C PRO A 35 -11.21 0.31 -12.54
N GLU A 36 -10.91 -0.71 -11.74
CA GLU A 36 -9.61 -1.36 -11.71
C GLU A 36 -9.57 -2.54 -12.70
N THR A 37 -8.37 -2.91 -13.12
CA THR A 37 -8.12 -4.20 -13.77
C THR A 37 -7.94 -5.30 -12.70
N PRO A 38 -7.92 -6.58 -13.10
CA PRO A 38 -7.65 -7.68 -12.17
C PRO A 38 -6.27 -7.66 -11.48
N VAL A 39 -5.33 -6.79 -11.89
CA VAL A 39 -3.91 -6.84 -11.47
C VAL A 39 -3.75 -6.75 -9.96
N ARG A 40 -4.37 -5.76 -9.31
CA ARG A 40 -4.25 -5.53 -7.86
C ARG A 40 -4.69 -6.76 -7.06
N ASN A 41 -5.93 -7.18 -7.26
CA ASN A 41 -6.52 -8.28 -6.47
C ASN A 41 -5.85 -9.62 -6.79
N SER A 42 -5.37 -9.83 -8.02
CA SER A 42 -4.57 -11.02 -8.33
C SER A 42 -3.25 -11.05 -7.56
N GLY A 43 -2.57 -9.90 -7.43
CA GLY A 43 -1.36 -9.79 -6.62
C GLY A 43 -1.60 -10.03 -5.13
N HIS A 44 -2.66 -9.44 -4.58
CA HIS A 44 -3.03 -9.64 -3.18
C HIS A 44 -3.37 -11.11 -2.87
N TRP A 45 -4.22 -11.74 -3.70
CA TRP A 45 -4.56 -13.15 -3.52
C TRP A 45 -3.35 -14.07 -3.66
N LEU A 46 -2.42 -13.76 -4.56
CA LEU A 46 -1.16 -14.50 -4.69
C LEU A 46 -0.44 -14.60 -3.33
N ILE A 47 -0.30 -13.48 -2.62
CA ILE A 47 0.37 -13.44 -1.32
C ILE A 47 -0.40 -14.27 -0.28
N THR A 48 -1.73 -14.15 -0.25
CA THR A 48 -2.57 -14.98 0.64
C THR A 48 -2.40 -16.47 0.36
N PHE A 49 -2.43 -16.90 -0.90
CA PHE A 49 -2.24 -18.29 -1.27
C PHE A 49 -0.82 -18.80 -1.00
N ALA A 50 0.19 -17.96 -1.18
CA ALA A 50 1.56 -18.28 -0.80
C ALA A 50 1.67 -18.57 0.71
N LYS A 51 1.01 -17.75 1.55
CA LYS A 51 0.94 -18.00 2.98
C LYS A 51 0.22 -19.30 3.30
N CYS A 52 -0.94 -19.56 2.71
CA CYS A 52 -1.70 -20.79 2.93
C CYS A 52 -0.93 -22.04 2.50
N PHE A 53 -0.18 -21.95 1.40
CA PHE A 53 0.72 -23.03 0.97
C PHE A 53 1.81 -23.27 2.02
N SER A 54 2.48 -22.22 2.51
CA SER A 54 3.49 -22.33 3.56
C SER A 54 2.93 -22.92 4.87
N LEU A 55 1.69 -22.61 5.24
CA LEU A 55 1.07 -23.11 6.46
C LEU A 55 0.60 -24.57 6.36
N THR A 56 0.19 -25.02 5.17
CA THR A 56 -0.55 -26.30 5.02
C THR A 56 0.13 -27.33 4.13
N GLY A 57 1.05 -26.92 3.26
CA GLY A 57 1.65 -27.77 2.22
C GLY A 57 0.69 -28.21 1.10
N LYS A 58 -0.59 -27.77 1.10
CA LYS A 58 -1.58 -28.21 0.10
C LYS A 58 -1.25 -27.63 -1.29
N SER A 59 -1.07 -28.51 -2.29
CA SER A 59 -0.67 -28.11 -3.65
C SER A 59 -1.64 -27.13 -4.31
N VAL A 60 -2.94 -27.24 -4.01
CA VAL A 60 -3.99 -26.37 -4.57
C VAL A 60 -3.68 -24.90 -4.36
N PHE A 61 -3.08 -24.51 -3.23
CA PHE A 61 -2.70 -23.12 -2.97
C PHE A 61 -1.50 -22.70 -3.80
N ARG A 62 -0.48 -23.57 -3.95
CA ARG A 62 0.65 -23.33 -4.85
C ARG A 62 0.20 -23.18 -6.31
N GLU A 63 -0.76 -23.97 -6.75
CA GLU A 63 -1.35 -23.87 -8.08
C GLU A 63 -2.01 -22.49 -8.30
N ARG A 64 -2.71 -21.94 -7.28
CA ARG A 64 -3.25 -20.58 -7.35
C ARG A 64 -2.15 -19.52 -7.46
N VAL A 65 -1.06 -19.66 -6.71
CA VAL A 65 0.13 -18.78 -6.82
C VAL A 65 0.69 -18.82 -8.24
N VAL A 66 0.85 -20.01 -8.83
CA VAL A 66 1.31 -20.17 -10.23
C VAL A 66 0.37 -19.48 -11.21
N GLY A 67 -0.94 -19.67 -11.07
CA GLY A 67 -1.94 -19.03 -11.93
C GLY A 67 -1.86 -17.50 -11.87
N ALA A 68 -1.87 -16.93 -10.66
CA ALA A 68 -1.80 -15.50 -10.46
C ALA A 68 -0.46 -14.92 -10.94
N GLY A 69 0.66 -15.60 -10.66
CA GLY A 69 1.99 -15.20 -11.12
C GLY A 69 2.07 -15.14 -12.65
N LYS A 70 1.59 -16.18 -13.35
CA LYS A 70 1.53 -16.21 -14.82
C LYS A 70 0.66 -15.10 -15.39
N TYR A 71 -0.48 -14.80 -14.75
CA TYR A 71 -1.32 -13.67 -15.14
C TYR A 71 -0.58 -12.34 -15.02
N LEU A 72 0.11 -12.10 -13.89
CA LEU A 72 0.85 -10.86 -13.65
C LEU A 72 2.02 -10.67 -14.63
N MET A 73 2.68 -11.76 -15.07
CA MET A 73 3.72 -11.72 -16.10
C MET A 73 3.18 -11.57 -17.54
N SER A 74 1.86 -11.65 -17.73
CA SER A 74 1.26 -11.66 -19.06
C SER A 74 1.22 -10.28 -19.72
N LYS A 75 1.08 -10.29 -21.05
CA LYS A 75 0.77 -9.07 -21.84
C LYS A 75 -0.59 -8.46 -21.48
N THR A 76 -1.49 -9.17 -20.81
CA THR A 76 -2.75 -8.58 -20.34
C THR A 76 -2.51 -7.66 -19.15
N ALA A 77 -1.69 -8.09 -18.19
CA ALA A 77 -1.34 -7.30 -17.01
C ALA A 77 -0.30 -6.20 -17.34
N ARG A 78 0.59 -6.44 -18.31
CA ARG A 78 1.68 -5.54 -18.71
C ARG A 78 1.78 -5.42 -20.24
N PRO A 79 0.85 -4.71 -20.90
CA PRO A 79 0.67 -4.76 -22.36
C PRO A 79 1.85 -4.28 -23.21
N TYR A 80 2.60 -3.29 -22.75
CA TYR A 80 3.72 -2.74 -23.52
C TYR A 80 5.09 -3.00 -22.87
N GLY A 81 5.15 -3.84 -21.83
CA GLY A 81 6.43 -4.18 -21.19
C GLY A 81 7.09 -3.03 -20.42
N HIS A 82 6.32 -2.03 -19.95
CA HIS A 82 6.80 -0.95 -19.10
C HIS A 82 6.25 -1.06 -17.68
N SER A 83 5.11 -0.43 -17.38
CA SER A 83 4.42 -0.56 -16.09
C SER A 83 3.21 -1.50 -16.18
N PHE A 84 2.70 -1.95 -15.03
CA PHE A 84 1.46 -2.73 -14.94
C PHE A 84 0.22 -1.87 -15.17
N HIS A 85 -0.79 -2.45 -15.81
CA HIS A 85 -2.06 -1.81 -16.12
C HIS A 85 -3.06 -2.03 -14.97
N HIS A 86 -3.27 -1.02 -14.12
CA HIS A 86 -4.08 -1.13 -12.90
C HIS A 86 -5.50 -0.58 -13.02
N ARG A 87 -5.76 0.39 -13.90
CA ARG A 87 -7.11 0.98 -14.00
C ARG A 87 -7.48 1.45 -15.40
N ASN A 88 -8.78 1.48 -15.65
CA ASN A 88 -9.41 1.93 -16.88
C ASN A 88 -10.24 3.21 -16.66
N LYS A 89 -9.66 4.22 -16.00
CA LYS A 89 -10.35 5.50 -15.76
C LYS A 89 -9.92 6.57 -16.75
N ASN A 90 -10.88 7.11 -17.50
CA ASN A 90 -10.63 8.23 -18.39
C ASN A 90 -9.99 9.40 -17.63
N ASN A 91 -9.03 10.08 -18.27
CA ASN A 91 -8.29 11.22 -17.72
C ASN A 91 -7.42 10.92 -16.49
N LYS A 92 -7.19 9.65 -16.17
CA LYS A 92 -6.17 9.22 -15.21
C LYS A 92 -5.14 8.34 -15.92
N ASP A 93 -3.94 8.25 -15.35
CA ASP A 93 -2.94 7.28 -15.79
C ASP A 93 -3.47 5.85 -15.64
N ARG A 94 -2.99 4.94 -16.49
CA ARG A 94 -3.42 3.53 -16.47
C ARG A 94 -2.61 2.71 -15.47
N CYS A 95 -1.45 3.22 -15.06
CA CYS A 95 -0.54 2.58 -14.10
C CYS A 95 -0.98 2.68 -12.63
N ASN A 96 -1.94 3.56 -12.32
CA ASN A 96 -2.35 3.94 -10.97
C ASN A 96 -1.20 4.49 -10.11
N GLY A 97 -0.47 5.46 -10.66
CA GLY A 97 0.69 6.07 -10.01
C GLY A 97 1.76 5.05 -9.62
N LEU A 98 2.50 5.34 -8.55
CA LEU A 98 3.46 4.38 -7.98
C LEU A 98 2.79 3.28 -7.16
N ILE A 99 1.62 3.54 -6.57
CA ILE A 99 0.97 2.59 -5.67
C ILE A 99 0.49 1.33 -6.38
N GLY A 100 -0.02 1.44 -7.61
CA GLY A 100 -0.35 0.27 -8.41
C GLY A 100 0.86 -0.64 -8.58
N GLN A 101 1.98 -0.05 -8.98
CA GLN A 101 3.23 -0.76 -9.21
C GLN A 101 3.77 -1.40 -7.93
N ALA A 102 3.66 -0.71 -6.79
CA ALA A 102 4.05 -1.24 -5.49
C ALA A 102 3.33 -2.56 -5.14
N TRP A 103 1.99 -2.60 -5.28
CA TRP A 103 1.20 -3.81 -5.01
C TRP A 103 1.63 -4.99 -5.86
N THR A 104 1.92 -4.74 -7.14
CA THR A 104 2.32 -5.82 -8.06
C THR A 104 3.75 -6.27 -7.82
N ILE A 105 4.67 -5.35 -7.52
CA ILE A 105 6.06 -5.68 -7.13
C ILE A 105 6.07 -6.55 -5.86
N GLU A 106 5.25 -6.22 -4.87
CA GLU A 106 5.11 -7.04 -3.65
C GLU A 106 4.70 -8.48 -3.96
N ALA A 107 3.67 -8.64 -4.80
CA ALA A 107 3.17 -9.95 -5.18
C ALA A 107 4.18 -10.76 -5.99
N ILE A 108 4.90 -10.12 -6.91
CA ILE A 108 5.91 -10.77 -7.73
C ILE A 108 7.13 -11.15 -6.89
N ALA A 109 7.57 -10.32 -5.94
CA ALA A 109 8.62 -10.70 -4.99
C ALA A 109 8.21 -11.93 -4.17
N GLN A 110 6.94 -11.99 -3.72
CA GLN A 110 6.42 -13.17 -3.03
C GLN A 110 6.35 -14.40 -3.95
N ALA A 111 5.98 -14.23 -5.22
CA ALA A 111 5.96 -15.31 -6.21
C ALA A 111 7.37 -15.89 -6.43
N ALA A 112 8.39 -15.03 -6.57
CA ALA A 112 9.78 -15.43 -6.72
C ALA A 112 10.22 -16.35 -5.58
N MET A 113 9.88 -15.97 -4.34
CA MET A 113 10.20 -16.77 -3.14
C MET A 113 9.43 -18.09 -3.09
N THR A 114 8.12 -18.07 -3.35
CA THR A 114 7.27 -19.26 -3.19
C THR A 114 7.44 -20.27 -4.32
N LEU A 115 7.76 -19.81 -5.53
CA LEU A 115 7.91 -20.66 -6.70
C LEU A 115 9.37 -20.99 -7.01
N GLU A 116 10.32 -20.34 -6.34
CA GLU A 116 11.77 -20.47 -6.56
C GLU A 116 12.14 -20.19 -8.03
N ASP A 117 11.57 -19.13 -8.58
CA ASP A 117 11.71 -18.76 -9.99
C ASP A 117 12.22 -17.31 -10.10
N GLU A 118 13.48 -17.16 -10.53
CA GLU A 118 14.17 -15.86 -10.63
C GLU A 118 13.51 -14.91 -11.63
N SER A 119 12.72 -15.41 -12.59
CA SER A 119 12.08 -14.56 -13.60
C SER A 119 11.10 -13.54 -13.00
N TYR A 120 10.52 -13.86 -11.84
CA TYR A 120 9.70 -12.94 -11.08
C TYR A 120 10.55 -11.82 -10.46
N SER A 121 11.68 -12.15 -9.83
CA SER A 121 12.60 -11.13 -9.29
C SER A 121 13.15 -10.22 -10.39
N ASP A 122 13.52 -10.78 -11.54
CA ASP A 122 13.99 -10.02 -12.69
C ASP A 122 12.93 -9.04 -13.20
N LEU A 123 11.65 -9.46 -13.27
CA LEU A 123 10.55 -8.59 -13.66
C LEU A 123 10.30 -7.46 -12.64
N ALA A 124 10.36 -7.77 -11.34
CA ALA A 124 10.19 -6.76 -10.30
C ALA A 124 11.31 -5.70 -10.35
N GLU A 125 12.57 -6.13 -10.56
CA GLU A 125 13.69 -5.21 -10.76
C GLU A 125 13.54 -4.39 -12.03
N ASP A 126 13.18 -5.01 -13.15
CA ASP A 126 12.94 -4.32 -14.43
C ASP A 126 11.94 -3.18 -14.25
N VAL A 127 10.77 -3.47 -13.66
CA VAL A 127 9.75 -2.44 -13.40
C VAL A 127 10.29 -1.36 -12.48
N PHE A 128 10.88 -1.73 -11.33
CA PHE A 128 11.43 -0.75 -10.38
C PHE A 128 12.43 0.21 -11.02
N PHE A 129 13.36 -0.30 -11.82
CA PHE A 129 14.41 0.51 -12.43
C PHE A 129 13.95 1.35 -13.61
N GLN A 130 12.82 1.00 -14.26
CA GLN A 130 12.22 1.84 -15.28
C GLN A 130 11.56 3.10 -14.72
N HIS A 131 11.20 3.13 -13.43
CA HIS A 131 10.74 4.35 -12.77
C HIS A 131 11.91 5.32 -12.48
N PRO A 132 11.95 6.50 -13.11
CA PRO A 132 13.03 7.45 -12.87
C PRO A 132 13.05 7.90 -11.41
N PHE A 133 14.24 7.90 -10.80
CA PHE A 133 14.45 8.35 -9.43
C PHE A 133 15.19 9.69 -9.43
N ASN A 134 14.62 10.68 -8.77
CA ASN A 134 15.26 11.97 -8.58
C ASN A 134 16.08 11.93 -7.28
N GLU A 135 17.41 11.84 -7.38
CA GLU A 135 18.33 11.74 -6.23
C GLU A 135 18.31 12.98 -5.32
N GLU A 136 18.03 14.17 -5.87
CA GLU A 136 17.99 15.42 -5.10
C GLU A 136 16.74 15.48 -4.21
N LEU A 137 15.61 15.06 -4.77
CA LEU A 137 14.31 15.05 -4.11
C LEU A 137 14.07 13.78 -3.31
N GLY A 138 14.75 12.68 -3.66
CA GLY A 138 14.55 11.35 -3.11
C GLY A 138 13.18 10.79 -3.48
N LEU A 139 12.67 11.06 -4.67
CA LEU A 139 11.31 10.70 -5.10
C LEU A 139 11.33 10.06 -6.48
N TRP A 140 10.38 9.16 -6.72
CA TRP A 140 10.19 8.50 -8.00
C TRP A 140 9.16 9.22 -8.87
N HIS A 141 9.41 9.19 -10.18
CA HIS A 141 8.45 9.53 -11.21
C HIS A 141 7.50 8.36 -11.47
N CYS A 142 6.24 8.66 -11.79
CA CYS A 142 5.34 7.66 -12.34
C CYS A 142 5.77 7.26 -13.76
N LEU A 143 5.44 6.03 -14.14
CA LEU A 143 5.69 5.49 -15.47
C LEU A 143 4.36 4.95 -16.00
N GLU A 144 3.94 5.45 -17.15
CA GLU A 144 2.72 4.95 -17.80
C GLU A 144 2.98 3.60 -18.46
N ILE A 145 1.90 2.84 -18.72
CA ILE A 145 1.99 1.49 -19.28
C ILE A 145 2.68 1.46 -20.65
N ASP A 146 2.69 2.57 -21.39
CA ASP A 146 3.31 2.73 -22.71
C ASP A 146 4.75 3.24 -22.65
N GLY A 147 5.33 3.39 -21.45
CA GLY A 147 6.70 3.82 -21.23
C GLY A 147 6.87 5.33 -21.10
N ARG A 148 5.80 6.12 -21.24
CA ARG A 148 5.89 7.57 -21.02
C ARG A 148 6.17 7.85 -19.54
N ILE A 149 7.26 8.59 -19.29
CA ILE A 149 7.59 9.11 -17.97
C ILE A 149 6.58 10.22 -17.63
N LEU A 150 5.93 10.08 -16.48
CA LEU A 150 5.01 11.06 -15.93
C LEU A 150 5.73 11.92 -14.86
N LYS A 151 4.98 12.85 -14.26
CA LYS A 151 5.50 13.64 -13.14
C LYS A 151 5.83 12.77 -11.92
N ILE A 152 6.58 13.35 -10.99
CA ILE A 152 6.79 12.81 -9.64
C ILE A 152 5.42 12.54 -9.00
N ASP A 153 5.26 11.37 -8.38
CA ASP A 153 4.05 11.09 -7.60
C ASP A 153 4.04 11.99 -6.36
N GLU A 154 3.07 12.90 -6.30
CA GLU A 154 2.91 13.88 -5.21
C GLU A 154 2.23 13.29 -3.97
N THR A 155 1.84 12.01 -4.02
CA THR A 155 1.15 11.32 -2.93
C THR A 155 2.16 10.58 -2.06
N PHE A 156 2.23 10.93 -0.77
CA PHE A 156 3.31 10.43 0.10
C PHE A 156 3.23 8.91 0.29
N ASN A 157 2.03 8.39 0.52
CA ASN A 157 1.82 6.95 0.69
C ASN A 157 2.23 6.15 -0.55
N HIS A 158 2.08 6.69 -1.76
CA HIS A 158 2.49 6.01 -2.98
C HIS A 158 4.01 5.83 -3.06
N GLN A 159 4.76 6.90 -2.78
CA GLN A 159 6.23 6.84 -2.71
C GLN A 159 6.71 5.86 -1.63
N LEU A 160 6.08 5.93 -0.45
CA LEU A 160 6.41 5.07 0.68
C LEU A 160 6.18 3.59 0.39
N TRP A 161 5.01 3.24 -0.17
CA TRP A 161 4.70 1.85 -0.53
C TRP A 161 5.57 1.36 -1.69
N PHE A 162 5.87 2.20 -2.67
CA PHE A 162 6.78 1.83 -3.76
C PHE A 162 8.17 1.47 -3.23
N ALA A 163 8.72 2.28 -2.31
CA ALA A 163 9.97 1.96 -1.62
C ALA A 163 9.85 0.66 -0.79
N ALA A 164 8.76 0.51 -0.03
CA ALA A 164 8.55 -0.63 0.86
C ALA A 164 8.46 -1.95 0.10
N CYS A 165 7.62 -2.04 -0.93
CA CYS A 165 7.46 -3.25 -1.73
C CYS A 165 8.72 -3.57 -2.54
N SER A 166 9.39 -2.55 -3.09
CA SER A 166 10.63 -2.75 -3.85
C SER A 166 11.80 -3.21 -2.97
N SER A 167 11.78 -2.93 -1.67
CA SER A 167 12.80 -3.43 -0.73
C SER A 167 12.73 -4.94 -0.51
N LEU A 168 11.59 -5.58 -0.84
CA LEU A 168 11.39 -7.03 -0.74
C LEU A 168 12.01 -7.81 -1.90
N VAL A 169 12.39 -7.14 -2.99
CA VAL A 169 12.93 -7.79 -4.19
C VAL A 169 14.33 -8.35 -3.91
N SER A 170 14.58 -9.60 -4.32
CA SER A 170 15.80 -10.37 -4.04
C SER A 170 16.73 -10.55 -5.25
N GLY A 171 16.59 -9.71 -6.28
CA GLY A 171 17.34 -9.85 -7.53
C GLY A 171 18.79 -9.32 -7.50
N ARG A 172 19.44 -9.34 -8.66
CA ARG A 172 20.87 -9.04 -8.82
C ARG A 172 21.21 -7.58 -8.57
N LYS A 173 20.24 -6.68 -8.69
CA LYS A 173 20.39 -5.24 -8.48
C LYS A 173 19.84 -4.78 -7.13
N LYS A 174 19.54 -5.71 -6.20
CA LYS A 174 19.06 -5.40 -4.85
C LYS A 174 19.87 -4.30 -4.15
N THR A 175 21.20 -4.33 -4.22
CA THR A 175 22.05 -3.32 -3.58
C THR A 175 21.79 -1.90 -4.11
N GLU A 176 21.64 -1.75 -5.43
CA GLU A 176 21.33 -0.46 -6.06
C GLU A 176 19.89 -0.02 -5.77
N ALA A 177 18.94 -0.97 -5.74
CA ALA A 177 17.57 -0.67 -5.32
C ALA A 177 17.53 -0.14 -3.88
N MET A 178 18.22 -0.83 -2.97
CA MET A 178 18.35 -0.42 -1.58
C MET A 178 19.06 0.93 -1.42
N ARG A 179 20.04 1.26 -2.28
CA ARG A 179 20.65 2.59 -2.29
C ARG A 179 19.61 3.70 -2.53
N ARG A 180 18.73 3.53 -3.53
CA ARG A 180 17.65 4.50 -3.83
C ARG A 180 16.61 4.55 -2.71
N ILE A 181 16.28 3.40 -2.11
CA ILE A 181 15.34 3.31 -0.99
C ILE A 181 15.89 4.00 0.28
N CYS A 182 17.16 3.76 0.63
CA CYS A 182 17.83 4.48 1.72
C CYS A 182 17.87 5.98 1.43
N ARG A 183 18.15 6.38 0.18
CA ARG A 183 18.11 7.79 -0.20
C ARG A 183 16.71 8.41 -0.03
N PHE A 184 15.65 7.69 -0.36
CA PHE A 184 14.27 8.11 -0.05
C PHE A 184 14.09 8.28 1.46
N LEU A 185 14.49 7.29 2.28
CA LEU A 185 14.37 7.34 3.75
C LEU A 185 15.15 8.50 4.37
N ASP A 186 16.32 8.84 3.85
CA ASP A 186 17.11 10.03 4.26
C ASP A 186 16.33 11.33 4.05
N LEU A 187 15.46 11.38 3.05
CA LEU A 187 14.68 12.55 2.67
C LEU A 187 13.22 12.51 3.17
N VAL A 188 12.77 11.41 3.77
CA VAL A 188 11.46 11.34 4.44
C VAL A 188 11.26 12.46 5.48
N PRO A 189 12.22 12.81 6.35
CA PRO A 189 12.03 13.89 7.32
C PRO A 189 11.68 15.26 6.72
N VAL A 190 12.07 15.52 5.47
CA VAL A 190 11.77 16.77 4.77
C VAL A 190 10.61 16.64 3.80
N ASN A 191 10.31 15.44 3.31
CA ASN A 191 9.21 15.20 2.36
C ASN A 191 7.87 14.83 3.04
N MET A 192 7.92 14.23 4.24
CA MET A 192 6.74 13.86 5.02
C MET A 192 6.26 15.04 5.84
N ALA A 193 5.06 15.51 5.54
CA ALA A 193 4.38 16.55 6.30
C ALA A 193 3.45 15.94 7.37
N PHE A 194 3.16 16.73 8.39
CA PHE A 194 2.22 16.37 9.46
C PHE A 194 1.06 17.34 9.51
N LEU A 195 -0.11 16.79 9.81
CA LEU A 195 -1.24 17.54 10.35
C LEU A 195 -1.12 17.59 11.88
N LYS A 196 -2.21 17.89 12.58
CA LYS A 196 -2.22 17.94 14.05
C LYS A 196 -1.78 16.60 14.66
N ASN A 197 -1.15 16.68 15.84
CA ASN A 197 -0.83 15.54 16.72
C ASN A 197 0.04 14.42 16.15
N GLY A 198 0.72 14.63 15.01
CA GLY A 198 1.59 13.62 14.40
C GLY A 198 0.89 12.76 13.33
N LEU A 199 -0.34 13.12 12.95
CA LEU A 199 -1.02 12.54 11.80
C LEU A 199 -0.25 12.83 10.50
N ILE A 200 0.11 11.80 9.75
CA ILE A 200 0.85 11.95 8.48
C ILE A 200 -0.07 12.58 7.43
N CYS A 201 0.36 13.69 6.82
CA CYS A 201 -0.36 14.31 5.72
C CYS A 201 -0.29 13.42 4.47
N HIS A 202 -1.41 13.30 3.76
CA HIS A 202 -1.50 12.49 2.55
C HIS A 202 -0.61 12.98 1.39
N SER A 203 -0.37 14.30 1.30
CA SER A 203 0.40 14.91 0.21
C SER A 203 1.86 15.16 0.59
N ILE A 204 2.75 15.15 -0.39
CA ILE A 204 4.15 15.59 -0.24
C ILE A 204 4.19 17.12 -0.25
N GLU A 205 4.73 17.73 0.81
CA GLU A 205 4.75 19.19 0.95
C GLU A 205 6.15 19.82 1.01
N GLY A 206 7.20 19.00 1.06
CA GLY A 206 8.57 19.44 1.24
C GLY A 206 9.27 19.93 -0.02
N ARG A 207 10.43 19.34 -0.30
CA ARG A 207 11.33 19.74 -1.41
C ARG A 207 10.64 19.76 -2.77
N LEU A 208 9.63 18.93 -2.98
CA LEU A 208 8.86 18.95 -4.22
C LEU A 208 8.14 20.29 -4.43
N LYS A 209 7.53 20.86 -3.38
CA LYS A 209 6.90 22.19 -3.48
C LYS A 209 7.94 23.27 -3.74
N GLU A 210 9.09 23.21 -3.08
CA GLU A 210 10.20 24.16 -3.31
C GLU A 210 10.76 24.06 -4.73
N HIS A 211 10.95 22.84 -5.24
CA HIS A 211 11.43 22.58 -6.59
C HIS A 211 10.44 23.09 -7.64
N ILE A 212 9.16 22.74 -7.51
CA ILE A 212 8.10 23.28 -8.37
C ILE A 212 8.07 24.81 -8.29
N GLN A 213 8.21 25.41 -7.10
CA GLN A 213 8.26 26.87 -6.95
C GLN A 213 9.47 27.50 -7.64
N ARG A 214 10.65 26.88 -7.58
CA ARG A 214 11.86 27.34 -8.26
C ARG A 214 11.72 27.25 -9.79
N GLU A 215 11.23 26.13 -10.31
CA GLU A 215 10.99 25.96 -11.74
C GLU A 215 9.88 26.90 -12.25
N SER A 216 8.81 27.04 -11.47
CA SER A 216 7.72 27.95 -11.80
C SER A 216 8.08 29.42 -11.58
N HIS A 217 9.10 29.78 -10.80
CA HIS A 217 9.58 31.17 -10.76
C HIS A 217 10.19 31.63 -12.09
N PHE A 218 10.67 30.70 -12.91
CA PHE A 218 11.12 30.99 -14.28
C PHE A 218 9.94 31.29 -15.23
N ILE A 219 8.82 30.57 -15.10
CA ILE A 219 7.63 30.69 -15.99
C ILE A 219 6.61 31.71 -15.47
N ALA A 220 6.47 31.84 -14.15
CA ALA A 220 5.44 32.63 -13.49
C ALA A 220 5.76 34.13 -13.44
N LYS A 221 6.92 34.59 -13.93
CA LYS A 221 7.16 36.03 -14.15
C LYS A 221 6.33 36.57 -15.33
N VAL A 222 5.90 35.70 -16.24
CA VAL A 222 5.09 36.06 -17.42
C VAL A 222 3.58 35.90 -17.15
N TRP A 223 3.16 34.90 -16.38
CA TRP A 223 1.74 34.55 -16.22
C TRP A 223 1.03 35.17 -14.99
N ARG A 224 1.77 35.60 -13.96
CA ARG A 224 1.18 36.13 -12.71
C ARG A 224 0.39 37.45 -12.87
N LYS A 225 0.49 38.14 -14.00
CA LYS A 225 -0.32 39.34 -14.28
C LYS A 225 -1.76 39.05 -14.75
N ALA A 226 -2.11 37.81 -15.15
CA ALA A 226 -3.38 37.54 -15.83
C ALA A 226 -4.43 36.74 -15.02
N VAL A 227 -4.06 35.98 -13.99
CA VAL A 227 -4.97 34.95 -13.40
C VAL A 227 -5.20 35.12 -11.88
N GLY A 228 -4.50 36.05 -11.23
CA GLY A 228 -4.31 36.07 -9.77
C GLY A 228 -5.49 36.38 -8.85
N ILE A 229 -6.74 36.44 -9.32
CA ILE A 229 -7.89 36.87 -8.48
C ILE A 229 -9.00 35.81 -8.34
N LYS A 230 -9.05 34.75 -9.18
CA LYS A 230 -10.20 33.81 -9.18
C LYS A 230 -10.04 32.51 -8.40
N ALA A 231 -8.84 32.08 -8.02
CA ALA A 231 -8.63 30.76 -7.40
C ALA A 231 -8.71 30.76 -5.86
N ALA A 232 -8.51 31.91 -5.20
CA ALA A 232 -8.41 32.01 -3.74
C ALA A 232 -9.77 31.93 -2.99
N LEU A 233 -10.89 31.82 -3.71
CA LEU A 233 -12.24 31.81 -3.14
C LEU A 233 -12.94 30.43 -3.19
N LYS A 234 -12.25 29.36 -3.58
CA LYS A 234 -12.87 28.04 -3.81
C LYS A 234 -12.57 26.94 -2.78
N THR A 235 -11.71 27.16 -1.80
CA THR A 235 -11.41 26.17 -0.75
C THR A 235 -11.86 26.68 0.61
N GLY A 236 -13.13 26.44 0.94
CA GLY A 236 -13.69 26.60 2.28
C GLY A 236 -13.23 25.51 3.26
N GLY A 237 -13.77 25.52 4.48
CA GLY A 237 -13.43 24.59 5.58
C GLY A 237 -13.56 23.10 5.25
N ASP A 238 -14.40 22.74 4.28
CA ASP A 238 -14.61 21.36 3.82
C ASP A 238 -13.35 20.72 3.21
N GLY A 239 -12.47 21.52 2.59
CA GLY A 239 -11.22 21.01 2.00
C GLY A 239 -10.22 20.52 3.04
N ILE A 240 -10.11 21.23 4.18
CA ILE A 240 -9.20 20.87 5.26
C ILE A 240 -9.72 19.63 6.00
N GLN A 241 -11.03 19.56 6.24
CA GLN A 241 -11.66 18.40 6.87
C GLN A 241 -11.48 17.13 6.03
N ASN A 242 -11.64 17.24 4.70
CA ASN A 242 -11.41 16.12 3.78
C ASN A 242 -9.95 15.62 3.81
N ILE A 243 -8.97 16.53 3.89
CA ILE A 243 -7.56 16.16 4.03
C ILE A 243 -7.33 15.44 5.36
N TYR A 244 -7.97 15.87 6.45
CA TYR A 244 -7.86 15.23 7.76
C TYR A 244 -8.44 13.82 7.76
N ILE A 245 -9.68 13.66 7.29
CA ILE A 245 -10.38 12.35 7.20
C ILE A 245 -9.55 11.37 6.35
N LYS A 246 -9.11 11.82 5.17
CA LYS A 246 -8.27 11.01 4.29
C LYS A 246 -6.96 10.62 4.97
N SER A 247 -6.24 11.59 5.52
CA SER A 247 -4.96 11.35 6.19
C SER A 247 -5.11 10.35 7.34
N ALA A 248 -6.15 10.51 8.17
CA ALA A 248 -6.43 9.60 9.28
C ALA A 248 -6.65 8.16 8.79
N GLY A 249 -7.45 7.96 7.73
CA GLY A 249 -7.71 6.63 7.18
C GLY A 249 -6.49 5.96 6.57
N TYR A 250 -5.50 6.73 6.08
CA TYR A 250 -4.24 6.20 5.54
C TYR A 250 -3.09 6.16 6.55
N HIS A 251 -3.31 6.54 7.82
CA HIS A 251 -2.21 6.61 8.79
C HIS A 251 -1.64 5.23 9.13
N ALA A 252 -2.49 4.25 9.43
CA ALA A 252 -2.06 2.87 9.67
C ALA A 252 -1.47 2.24 8.39
N PHE A 253 -2.07 2.48 7.23
CA PHE A 253 -1.53 2.09 5.92
C PHE A 253 -0.10 2.57 5.68
N ASN A 254 0.23 3.80 6.07
CA ASN A 254 1.60 4.32 5.99
C ASN A 254 2.54 3.59 6.97
N LEU A 255 2.10 3.39 8.21
CA LEU A 255 2.92 2.73 9.22
C LEU A 255 3.15 1.24 8.92
N TYR A 256 2.24 0.58 8.20
CA TYR A 256 2.46 -0.76 7.67
C TYR A 256 3.65 -0.79 6.70
N ALA A 257 3.69 0.14 5.74
CA ALA A 257 4.82 0.25 4.81
C ALA A 257 6.15 0.59 5.51
N PHE A 258 6.11 1.43 6.55
CA PHE A 258 7.29 1.66 7.39
C PHE A 258 7.74 0.40 8.13
N ALA A 259 6.82 -0.46 8.58
CA ALA A 259 7.15 -1.75 9.19
C ALA A 259 7.88 -2.68 8.21
N LEU A 260 7.44 -2.74 6.95
CA LEU A 260 8.18 -3.46 5.90
C LEU A 260 9.59 -2.90 5.70
N LEU A 261 9.73 -1.57 5.59
CA LEU A 261 11.04 -0.92 5.40
C LEU A 261 11.96 -1.11 6.61
N LYS A 262 11.45 -1.05 7.84
CA LYS A 262 12.25 -1.30 9.04
C LYS A 262 12.80 -2.73 9.07
N GLN A 263 12.06 -3.71 8.57
CA GLN A 263 12.58 -5.08 8.44
C GLN A 263 13.73 -5.20 7.44
N GLN A 264 13.72 -4.41 6.36
CA GLN A 264 14.76 -4.44 5.33
C GLN A 264 15.96 -3.50 5.62
N ALA A 265 15.78 -2.46 6.41
CA ALA A 265 16.81 -1.50 6.78
C ALA A 265 16.74 -1.13 8.28
N PRO A 266 16.94 -2.08 9.21
CA PRO A 266 16.66 -1.91 10.64
C PRO A 266 17.49 -0.81 11.31
N ASP A 267 18.71 -0.56 10.83
CA ASP A 267 19.64 0.40 11.42
C ASP A 267 19.53 1.82 10.84
N HIS A 268 18.58 2.04 9.92
CA HIS A 268 18.43 3.34 9.26
C HIS A 268 18.13 4.46 10.27
N ALA A 269 18.79 5.61 10.14
CA ALA A 269 18.68 6.71 11.11
C ALA A 269 17.27 7.28 11.25
N PHE A 270 16.45 7.16 10.19
CA PHE A 270 15.05 7.60 10.17
C PHE A 270 14.22 7.03 11.34
N TRP A 271 14.45 5.78 11.75
CA TRP A 271 13.68 5.15 12.84
C TRP A 271 13.90 5.81 14.20
N ARG A 272 15.00 6.54 14.38
CA ARG A 272 15.30 7.31 15.58
C ARG A 272 14.83 8.76 15.49
N SER A 273 14.29 9.18 14.35
CA SER A 273 13.86 10.57 14.12
C SER A 273 12.64 10.94 14.96
N GLN A 274 12.56 12.22 15.32
CA GLN A 274 11.37 12.76 16.00
C GLN A 274 10.12 12.67 15.12
N THR A 275 10.31 12.79 13.81
CA THR A 275 9.30 12.60 12.77
C THR A 275 8.63 11.23 12.91
N PHE A 276 9.40 10.14 12.90
CA PHE A 276 8.85 8.79 13.02
C PHE A 276 8.15 8.56 14.38
N ARG A 277 8.75 9.03 15.48
CA ARG A 277 8.16 8.93 16.83
C ARG A 277 6.80 9.63 16.94
N LYS A 278 6.62 10.79 16.30
CA LYS A 278 5.34 11.50 16.27
C LYS A 278 4.25 10.69 15.56
N ALA A 279 4.57 10.05 14.44
CA ALA A 279 3.62 9.22 13.71
C ALA A 279 3.17 8.00 14.54
N LEU A 280 4.11 7.34 15.23
CA LEU A 280 3.79 6.23 16.14
C LEU A 280 2.94 6.68 17.33
N LYS A 281 3.23 7.85 17.91
CA LYS A 281 2.44 8.39 19.02
C LYS A 281 0.98 8.61 18.61
N TYR A 282 0.73 9.12 17.40
CA TYR A 282 -0.63 9.31 16.90
C TYR A 282 -1.36 7.98 16.72
N LEU A 283 -0.70 6.94 16.22
CA LEU A 283 -1.30 5.60 16.05
C LEU A 283 -1.87 5.03 17.37
N LEU A 284 -1.19 5.29 18.49
CA LEU A 284 -1.59 4.80 19.81
C LEU A 284 -2.63 5.69 20.53
N SER A 285 -3.04 6.80 19.90
CA SER A 285 -3.95 7.75 20.54
C SER A 285 -5.40 7.29 20.44
N ASP A 286 -6.21 7.65 21.44
CA ASP A 286 -7.67 7.49 21.38
C ASP A 286 -8.27 8.27 20.20
N GLU A 287 -7.66 9.39 19.83
CA GLU A 287 -8.05 10.19 18.66
C GLU A 287 -7.99 9.36 17.37
N PHE A 288 -6.90 8.62 17.14
CA PHE A 288 -6.80 7.75 15.96
C PHE A 288 -7.84 6.64 16.01
N LYS A 289 -7.99 5.97 17.17
CA LYS A 289 -8.94 4.87 17.36
C LYS A 289 -10.39 5.32 17.09
N GLN A 290 -10.83 6.41 17.70
CA GLN A 290 -12.16 6.99 17.49
C GLN A 290 -12.33 7.49 16.05
N GLY A 291 -11.27 8.07 15.49
CA GLY A 291 -11.26 8.57 14.11
C GLY A 291 -11.48 7.49 13.05
N MET A 292 -11.34 6.20 13.38
CA MET A 292 -11.59 5.08 12.45
C MET A 292 -13.04 4.59 12.42
N GLU A 293 -13.86 4.92 13.43
CA GLU A 293 -15.19 4.30 13.58
C GLU A 293 -16.18 4.64 12.46
N SER A 294 -16.08 5.87 11.92
CA SER A 294 -16.97 6.42 10.88
C SER A 294 -16.22 6.89 9.63
N ASN A 295 -14.94 6.55 9.52
CA ASN A 295 -14.12 6.99 8.40
C ASN A 295 -14.31 6.08 7.18
N ILE A 296 -14.71 6.66 6.05
CA ILE A 296 -14.88 5.93 4.78
C ILE A 296 -13.58 5.31 4.26
N TYR A 297 -12.42 5.82 4.71
CA TYR A 297 -11.10 5.26 4.41
C TYR A 297 -10.58 4.35 5.56
N GLY A 298 -11.36 4.13 6.62
CA GLY A 298 -11.08 3.19 7.70
C GLY A 298 -11.53 1.77 7.34
N PHE A 299 -12.09 1.03 8.33
CA PHE A 299 -12.47 -0.39 8.21
C PHE A 299 -13.13 -0.83 6.89
N PRO A 300 -14.06 -0.07 6.27
CA PRO A 300 -14.66 -0.38 4.97
C PRO A 300 -13.72 -0.44 3.77
N TYR A 301 -12.51 0.11 3.88
CA TYR A 301 -11.62 0.34 2.73
C TYR A 301 -10.17 -0.03 3.02
N ASN A 302 -9.57 0.58 4.05
CA ASN A 302 -8.32 0.11 4.62
C ASN A 302 -8.64 -0.88 5.73
N PRO A 303 -7.85 -1.96 5.92
CA PRO A 303 -8.08 -2.86 7.03
C PRO A 303 -7.17 -2.49 8.22
N PRO A 304 -7.47 -1.45 9.04
CA PRO A 304 -6.65 -1.12 10.21
C PRO A 304 -6.56 -2.30 11.19
N GLY A 305 -7.52 -3.24 11.14
CA GLY A 305 -7.41 -4.50 11.87
C GLY A 305 -6.19 -5.35 11.53
N PHE A 306 -5.63 -5.21 10.33
CA PHE A 306 -4.40 -5.88 9.90
C PHE A 306 -3.22 -4.91 9.94
N GLU A 307 -3.45 -3.65 9.55
CA GLU A 307 -2.39 -2.65 9.44
C GLU A 307 -1.81 -2.25 10.80
N VAL A 308 -2.68 -2.00 11.79
CA VAL A 308 -2.26 -1.55 13.13
C VAL A 308 -1.45 -2.62 13.85
N PRO A 309 -1.92 -3.89 13.98
CA PRO A 309 -1.13 -4.93 14.63
C PRO A 309 0.27 -5.12 14.04
N PHE A 310 0.42 -5.02 12.72
CA PHE A 310 1.72 -5.13 12.08
C PHE A 310 2.61 -3.91 12.39
N ALA A 311 2.04 -2.70 12.32
CA ALA A 311 2.73 -1.46 12.66
C ALA A 311 3.16 -1.39 14.13
N LEU A 312 2.45 -2.03 15.07
CA LEU A 312 2.85 -2.09 16.48
C LEU A 312 4.20 -2.79 16.68
N GLY A 313 4.59 -3.68 15.76
CA GLY A 313 5.92 -4.31 15.74
C GLY A 313 7.08 -3.32 15.57
N LEU A 314 6.80 -2.07 15.17
CA LEU A 314 7.79 -0.99 15.09
C LEU A 314 8.25 -0.49 16.46
N ILE A 315 7.48 -0.75 17.52
CA ILE A 315 7.64 -0.12 18.83
C ILE A 315 8.50 -1.00 19.74
N GLU A 316 9.69 -0.50 20.09
CA GLU A 316 10.69 -1.26 20.85
C GLU A 316 10.40 -1.33 22.36
N ASN A 317 9.62 -0.37 22.91
CA ASN A 317 9.47 -0.17 24.36
C ASN A 317 8.04 -0.36 24.88
N ILE A 318 7.21 -1.16 24.20
CA ILE A 318 5.88 -1.54 24.72
C ILE A 318 5.91 -2.99 25.16
N ASP A 319 5.31 -3.27 26.31
CA ASP A 319 5.11 -4.62 26.81
C ASP A 319 4.39 -5.50 25.77
N ARG A 320 4.93 -6.70 25.54
CA ARG A 320 4.43 -7.64 24.53
C ARG A 320 2.99 -8.05 24.80
N THR A 321 2.60 -8.18 26.06
CA THR A 321 1.21 -8.50 26.44
C THR A 321 0.25 -7.39 26.03
N ASN A 322 0.66 -6.12 26.22
CA ASN A 322 -0.11 -4.98 25.75
C ASN A 322 -0.22 -4.91 24.23
N ILE A 323 0.85 -5.19 23.48
CA ILE A 323 0.80 -5.26 22.01
C ILE A 323 -0.21 -6.32 21.55
N ILE A 324 -0.19 -7.50 22.17
CA ILE A 324 -1.13 -8.59 21.84
C ILE A 324 -2.56 -8.15 22.10
N LYS A 325 -2.86 -7.55 23.26
CA LYS A 325 -4.21 -7.08 23.60
C LYS A 325 -4.73 -6.03 22.62
N ILE A 326 -3.90 -5.03 22.29
CA ILE A 326 -4.27 -4.00 21.30
C ILE A 326 -4.50 -4.64 19.92
N SER A 327 -3.63 -5.58 19.53
CA SER A 327 -3.73 -6.27 18.25
C SER A 327 -5.00 -7.10 18.13
N GLN A 328 -5.37 -7.84 19.18
CA GLN A 328 -6.59 -8.64 19.23
C GLN A 328 -7.83 -7.77 19.10
N TRP A 329 -7.88 -6.59 19.74
CA TRP A 329 -8.99 -5.66 19.59
C TRP A 329 -9.15 -5.20 18.13
N TRP A 330 -8.07 -4.76 17.49
CA TRP A 330 -8.10 -4.30 16.10
C TRP A 330 -8.53 -5.41 15.13
N LEU A 331 -7.99 -6.63 15.31
CA LEU A 331 -8.36 -7.79 14.51
C LEU A 331 -9.84 -8.16 14.66
N ALA A 332 -10.31 -8.28 15.91
CA ALA A 332 -11.69 -8.60 16.20
C ALA A 332 -12.63 -7.55 15.59
N GLU A 333 -12.29 -6.27 15.70
CA GLU A 333 -13.14 -5.19 15.20
C GLU A 333 -13.23 -5.18 13.66
N GLN A 334 -12.13 -5.50 12.97
CA GLN A 334 -12.12 -5.63 11.52
C GLN A 334 -12.97 -6.79 11.04
N ILE A 335 -12.85 -7.96 11.68
CA ILE A 335 -13.64 -9.15 11.34
C ILE A 335 -15.11 -8.88 11.64
N ARG A 336 -15.44 -8.36 12.83
CA ARG A 336 -16.81 -8.08 13.26
C ARG A 336 -17.53 -7.12 12.31
N ARG A 337 -16.84 -6.09 11.83
CA ARG A 337 -17.42 -5.06 10.95
C ARG A 337 -17.53 -5.52 9.49
N CYS A 338 -16.55 -6.24 8.99
CA CYS A 338 -16.40 -6.43 7.54
C CYS A 338 -16.57 -7.87 7.08
N TYR A 339 -16.33 -8.87 7.94
CA TYR A 339 -16.35 -10.27 7.53
C TYR A 339 -17.75 -10.89 7.64
N SER A 340 -18.14 -11.62 6.61
CA SER A 340 -19.33 -12.49 6.61
C SER A 340 -18.91 -13.95 6.69
N MET A 341 -19.37 -14.64 7.74
CA MET A 341 -19.13 -16.08 7.90
C MET A 341 -19.85 -16.91 6.82
N GLU A 342 -20.95 -16.40 6.27
CA GLU A 342 -21.72 -17.07 5.22
C GLU A 342 -20.96 -17.13 3.90
N THR A 343 -20.44 -15.98 3.46
CA THR A 343 -19.72 -15.87 2.18
C THR A 343 -18.24 -16.21 2.32
N GLY A 344 -17.69 -16.07 3.53
CA GLY A 344 -16.27 -16.18 3.83
C GLY A 344 -15.46 -15.02 3.26
N GLN A 345 -16.07 -13.84 3.15
CA GLN A 345 -15.48 -12.65 2.51
C GLN A 345 -15.62 -11.41 3.39
N MET A 346 -14.83 -10.38 3.10
CA MET A 346 -14.92 -9.06 3.75
C MET A 346 -15.95 -8.19 3.02
N ASP A 347 -17.19 -8.64 2.93
CA ASP A 347 -18.25 -8.03 2.12
C ASP A 347 -19.29 -7.22 2.92
N ARG A 348 -19.11 -7.10 4.23
CA ARG A 348 -19.96 -6.25 5.08
C ARG A 348 -19.41 -4.83 5.15
N ASN A 349 -20.32 -3.86 5.14
CA ASN A 349 -20.01 -2.44 5.34
C ASN A 349 -18.91 -1.90 4.41
N THR A 350 -18.84 -2.41 3.18
CA THR A 350 -17.90 -1.94 2.16
C THR A 350 -18.62 -1.80 0.83
N GLU A 351 -18.16 -0.85 0.02
CA GLU A 351 -18.62 -0.70 -1.36
C GLU A 351 -17.81 -1.59 -2.32
N ASP A 352 -16.59 -2.01 -1.94
CA ASP A 352 -15.65 -2.77 -2.78
C ASP A 352 -15.26 -4.10 -2.11
N PRO A 353 -16.19 -5.07 -2.04
CA PRO A 353 -15.97 -6.33 -1.34
C PRO A 353 -14.84 -7.16 -1.97
N ALA A 354 -14.67 -7.10 -3.29
CA ALA A 354 -13.61 -7.82 -3.98
C ALA A 354 -12.22 -7.37 -3.51
N THR A 355 -12.00 -6.05 -3.45
CA THR A 355 -10.72 -5.49 -3.01
C THR A 355 -10.51 -5.67 -1.52
N LEU A 356 -11.51 -5.35 -0.68
CA LEU A 356 -11.35 -5.46 0.78
C LEU A 356 -11.07 -6.92 1.19
N THR A 357 -11.71 -7.88 0.54
CA THR A 357 -11.44 -9.32 0.78
C THR A 357 -10.04 -9.70 0.33
N ALA A 358 -9.60 -9.25 -0.85
CA ALA A 358 -8.25 -9.54 -1.33
C ALA A 358 -7.17 -9.01 -0.36
N ARG A 359 -7.44 -7.90 0.36
CA ARG A 359 -6.54 -7.31 1.37
C ARG A 359 -6.30 -8.14 2.64
N ILE A 360 -6.92 -9.32 2.78
CA ILE A 360 -6.57 -10.31 3.81
C ILE A 360 -5.08 -10.66 3.77
N TYR A 361 -4.40 -10.50 2.62
CA TYR A 361 -2.96 -10.73 2.50
C TYR A 361 -2.14 -9.94 3.54
N GLU A 362 -2.61 -8.78 3.99
CA GLU A 362 -1.89 -7.96 4.98
C GLU A 362 -1.79 -8.67 6.35
N ALA A 363 -2.78 -9.50 6.67
CA ALA A 363 -2.82 -10.29 7.91
C ALA A 363 -1.81 -11.45 7.91
N THR A 364 -1.30 -11.86 6.73
CA THR A 364 -0.37 -13.00 6.60
C THR A 364 0.98 -12.79 7.30
N ARG A 365 1.31 -11.54 7.64
CA ARG A 365 2.53 -11.11 8.32
C ARG A 365 2.39 -11.04 9.84
N LEU A 366 1.18 -11.19 10.36
CA LEU A 366 0.91 -11.14 11.79
C LEU A 366 1.28 -12.48 12.45
N PRO A 367 1.63 -12.46 13.75
CA PRO A 367 1.71 -13.69 14.53
C PRO A 367 0.35 -14.39 14.58
N ASP A 368 0.35 -15.69 14.85
CA ASP A 368 -0.89 -16.47 14.90
C ASP A 368 -1.66 -16.23 16.20
N LEU A 369 -2.47 -15.17 16.19
CA LEU A 369 -3.23 -14.69 17.34
C LEU A 369 -4.59 -15.41 17.45
N ASP A 370 -5.09 -15.50 18.68
CA ASP A 370 -6.47 -15.91 18.93
C ASP A 370 -7.43 -14.79 18.53
N LEU A 371 -8.39 -15.14 17.68
CA LEU A 371 -9.50 -14.29 17.27
C LEU A 371 -10.71 -14.59 18.17
N ASP A 372 -11.14 -13.58 18.92
CA ASP A 372 -12.41 -13.55 19.63
C ASP A 372 -13.50 -13.09 18.65
N ILE A 373 -14.04 -14.05 17.90
CA ILE A 373 -15.13 -13.84 16.95
C ILE A 373 -16.40 -14.30 17.67
N GLN A 374 -17.08 -13.38 18.35
CA GLN A 374 -18.40 -13.61 18.95
C GLN A 374 -19.50 -13.48 17.90
#